data_AF-A0AAW1Q448-F1
#
_entry.id   AF-A0AAW1Q448-F1
#
_cell.length_a   1.000
_cell.length_b   1.000
_cell.length_c   1.000
_cell.angle_alpha   90.00
_cell.angle_beta   90.00
_cell.angle_gamma   90.00
#
_symmetry.space_group_name_H-M   'P 1'
#
loop_
_entity.id
_entity.type
_entity.pdbx_description
1 polymer ?
#
loop_
_entity_poly.entity_id
_entity_poly.type
_entity_poly.pdbx_seq_one_letter_code
_entity_poly.pdbx_strand_id
1 'polypeptide(L)'
;MAAIQNVQAGLLERETEVRLLLLAALAGEHLLLLGPPGTAKSELSRRLSRLTGGKYFERLLTRFSVPEELFGPLSMKGLENDEYVRQIAGYLPTAEVAFIDEIFKANSAILNALLTLLNERLFDNGNQRFTVPLLCLVGASNELPESEELDALYDRFLLRRSVAQVSSSQLAALARLASGSANPAAHVSDNGANTAVVATHAGDLTMEEFRSTAGSAYRAVELPQSVIDILTSVRDYLQDKCEPPVYVSDRRFMKAVNLLQVAAYADGREVINEYDCLLLEYVFGNRPDDAQKVRAYVLETIASDPGLQQTELVFLGLFGRSCRILESQNQEELPDAREEAASVVELLEMRQASLATTLDGQFPELRNSIWQSEASVQAAVQALTPQMTENKKRVEDLLREAMVLKEALNHEQSVGLLEKLLPKRYKQYQKGITARV
;
A
#
# COMPACT_ATOMS: atom_id res chain seq x y z
N MET A 1 5.81 8.79 -13.04
CA MET A 1 6.81 9.76 -12.51
C MET A 1 6.56 11.22 -12.92
N ALA A 2 6.51 11.56 -14.22
CA ALA A 2 6.30 12.95 -14.66
C ALA A 2 5.01 13.60 -14.08
N ALA A 3 3.89 12.87 -14.06
CA ALA A 3 2.65 13.31 -13.45
C ALA A 3 2.78 13.63 -11.93
N ILE A 4 3.53 12.81 -11.18
CA ILE A 4 3.79 13.05 -9.74
C ILE A 4 4.55 14.37 -9.58
N GLN A 5 5.62 14.58 -10.36
CA GLN A 5 6.43 15.79 -10.28
C GLN A 5 5.61 17.05 -10.65
N ASN A 6 4.77 16.97 -11.67
CA ASN A 6 3.88 18.06 -12.09
C ASN A 6 2.88 18.41 -10.96
N VAL A 7 2.18 17.42 -10.41
CA VAL A 7 1.21 17.65 -9.34
C VAL A 7 1.88 18.07 -8.03
N GLN A 8 3.12 17.63 -7.75
CA GLN A 8 3.87 17.98 -6.55
C GLN A 8 4.51 19.38 -6.61
N ALA A 9 4.79 19.93 -7.79
CA ALA A 9 5.53 21.18 -7.95
C ALA A 9 4.92 22.35 -7.15
N GLY A 10 5.67 22.90 -6.19
CA GLY A 10 5.21 24.00 -5.34
C GLY A 10 4.27 23.60 -4.17
N LEU A 11 4.08 22.30 -3.91
CA LEU A 11 3.46 21.81 -2.67
C LEU A 11 4.54 21.33 -1.71
N LEU A 12 4.67 22.00 -0.56
CA LEU A 12 5.62 21.61 0.48
C LEU A 12 5.03 20.52 1.37
N GLU A 13 5.80 19.45 1.62
CA GLU A 13 5.41 18.35 2.51
C GLU A 13 4.07 17.68 2.14
N ARG A 14 3.82 17.50 0.83
CA ARG A 14 2.62 16.84 0.29
C ARG A 14 2.91 15.65 -0.62
N GLU A 15 4.11 15.09 -0.50
CA GLU A 15 4.59 14.01 -1.36
C GLU A 15 3.70 12.76 -1.33
N THR A 16 3.32 12.36 -0.11
CA THR A 16 2.47 11.19 0.12
C THR A 16 1.06 11.46 -0.40
N GLU A 17 0.48 12.62 -0.09
CA GLU A 17 -0.88 12.98 -0.51
C GLU A 17 -1.02 13.03 -2.04
N VAL A 18 -0.01 13.53 -2.76
CA VAL A 18 0.02 13.54 -4.23
C VAL A 18 0.06 12.12 -4.80
N ARG A 19 0.91 11.24 -4.25
CA ARG A 19 1.02 9.84 -4.67
C ARG A 19 -0.29 9.09 -4.42
N LEU A 20 -0.88 9.24 -3.24
CA LEU A 20 -2.16 8.62 -2.90
C LEU A 20 -3.31 9.14 -3.78
N LEU A 21 -3.32 10.42 -4.13
CA LEU A 21 -4.32 10.99 -5.04
C LEU A 21 -4.24 10.36 -6.43
N LEU A 22 -3.04 10.26 -6.99
CA LEU A 22 -2.83 9.65 -8.31
C LEU A 22 -3.14 8.17 -8.28
N LEU A 23 -2.75 7.45 -7.22
CA LEU A 23 -3.07 6.04 -7.05
C LEU A 23 -4.58 5.81 -6.93
N ALA A 24 -5.28 6.64 -6.14
CA ALA A 24 -6.73 6.61 -6.04
C ALA A 24 -7.38 6.81 -7.43
N ALA A 25 -6.91 7.80 -8.19
CA ALA A 25 -7.43 8.09 -9.51
C ALA A 25 -7.19 6.93 -10.51
N LEU A 26 -6.00 6.33 -10.51
CA LEU A 26 -5.67 5.18 -11.38
C LEU A 26 -6.47 3.93 -11.02
N ALA A 27 -6.79 3.74 -9.73
CA ALA A 27 -7.64 2.66 -9.25
C ALA A 27 -9.14 2.93 -9.44
N GLY A 28 -9.53 4.15 -9.80
CA GLY A 28 -10.94 4.58 -9.85
C GLY A 28 -11.61 4.69 -8.49
N GLU A 29 -10.81 4.92 -7.44
CA GLU A 29 -11.19 4.97 -6.03
C GLU A 29 -11.18 6.40 -5.48
N HIS A 30 -11.47 6.55 -4.19
CA HIS A 30 -11.63 7.83 -3.53
C HIS A 30 -10.65 8.03 -2.39
N LEU A 31 -10.25 9.29 -2.19
CA LEU A 31 -9.29 9.71 -1.16
C LEU A 31 -9.96 10.60 -0.13
N LEU A 32 -9.80 10.28 1.15
CA LEU A 32 -10.19 11.16 2.25
C LEU A 32 -8.96 11.80 2.91
N LEU A 33 -8.99 13.12 3.03
CA LEU A 33 -7.95 13.91 3.69
C LEU A 33 -8.47 14.49 5.01
N LEU A 34 -7.93 14.00 6.12
CA LEU A 34 -8.26 14.43 7.48
C LEU A 34 -7.23 15.44 7.99
N GLY A 35 -7.64 16.61 8.47
CA GLY A 35 -6.69 17.56 9.07
C GLY A 35 -7.12 19.01 8.87
N PRO A 36 -6.45 19.98 9.52
CA PRO A 36 -6.93 21.36 9.64
C PRO A 36 -7.16 22.06 8.29
N PRO A 37 -8.01 23.11 8.25
CA PRO A 37 -8.15 23.95 7.06
C PRO A 37 -6.82 24.64 6.71
N GLY A 38 -6.67 25.04 5.44
CA GLY A 38 -5.47 25.73 4.96
C GLY A 38 -4.28 24.81 4.65
N THR A 39 -4.49 23.49 4.57
CA THR A 39 -3.45 22.48 4.29
C THR A 39 -3.28 22.11 2.81
N ALA A 40 -3.82 22.93 1.89
CA ALA A 40 -3.81 22.74 0.43
C ALA A 40 -4.58 21.50 -0.11
N LYS A 41 -5.54 20.97 0.66
CA LYS A 41 -6.37 19.79 0.27
C LYS A 41 -7.17 20.00 -1.02
N SER A 42 -7.77 21.17 -1.22
CA SER A 42 -8.52 21.49 -2.44
C SER A 42 -7.61 21.65 -3.66
N GLU A 43 -6.39 22.17 -3.48
CA GLU A 43 -5.43 22.37 -4.57
C GLU A 43 -4.96 21.04 -5.19
N LEU A 44 -4.83 19.98 -4.39
CA LEU A 44 -4.54 18.62 -4.88
C LEU A 44 -5.58 18.18 -5.93
N SER A 45 -6.86 18.31 -5.61
CA SER A 45 -7.97 17.92 -6.49
C SER A 45 -8.03 18.78 -7.77
N ARG A 46 -7.78 20.08 -7.66
CA ARG A 46 -7.72 20.98 -8.83
C ARG A 46 -6.58 20.61 -9.76
N ARG A 47 -5.41 20.24 -9.22
CA ARG A 47 -4.27 19.79 -10.02
C ARG A 47 -4.54 18.46 -10.72
N LEU A 48 -5.22 17.52 -10.06
CA LEU A 48 -5.67 16.29 -10.71
C LEU A 48 -6.60 16.59 -11.89
N SER A 49 -7.60 17.46 -11.73
CA SER A 49 -8.47 17.86 -12.84
C SER A 49 -7.71 18.51 -13.99
N ARG A 50 -6.73 19.39 -13.71
CA ARG A 50 -5.89 19.99 -14.76
C ARG A 50 -5.06 18.93 -15.48
N LEU A 51 -4.52 17.96 -14.75
CA LEU A 51 -3.75 16.85 -15.32
C LEU A 51 -4.61 15.98 -16.24
N THR A 52 -5.83 15.64 -15.84
CA THR A 52 -6.72 14.79 -16.64
C THR A 52 -7.47 15.55 -17.74
N GLY A 53 -7.46 16.89 -17.70
CA GLY A 53 -8.35 17.72 -18.51
C GLY A 53 -9.83 17.56 -18.16
N GLY A 54 -10.15 16.91 -17.04
CA GLY A 54 -11.49 16.48 -16.70
C GLY A 54 -12.34 17.56 -16.02
N LYS A 55 -13.67 17.40 -16.10
CA LYS A 55 -14.62 18.34 -15.46
C LYS A 55 -14.47 18.33 -13.94
N TYR A 56 -14.24 19.51 -13.36
CA TYR A 56 -14.04 19.69 -11.93
C TYR A 56 -15.30 20.17 -11.22
N PHE A 57 -15.59 19.60 -10.05
CA PHE A 57 -16.62 20.08 -9.13
C PHE A 57 -16.03 20.29 -7.74
N GLU A 58 -16.39 21.40 -7.09
CA GLU A 58 -15.94 21.73 -5.74
C GLU A 58 -17.10 22.30 -4.92
N ARG A 59 -17.24 21.82 -3.67
CA ARG A 59 -18.23 22.33 -2.73
C ARG A 59 -17.79 22.14 -1.28
N LEU A 60 -18.06 23.15 -0.45
CA LEU A 60 -17.98 23.06 1.00
C LEU A 60 -19.35 22.68 1.56
N LEU A 61 -19.42 21.65 2.40
CA LEU A 61 -20.64 21.28 3.10
C LEU A 61 -20.78 21.98 4.44
N THR A 62 -22.03 22.29 4.75
CA THR A 62 -22.47 22.76 6.05
C THR A 62 -23.69 21.93 6.48
N ARG A 63 -24.06 22.02 7.76
CA ARG A 63 -25.29 21.37 8.27
C ARG A 63 -26.58 21.85 7.58
N PHE A 64 -26.51 22.97 6.86
CA PHE A 64 -27.63 23.57 6.13
C PHE A 64 -27.52 23.39 4.61
N SER A 65 -26.48 22.71 4.12
CA SER A 65 -26.30 22.48 2.69
C SER A 65 -27.47 21.67 2.14
N VAL A 66 -27.97 22.08 0.99
CA VAL A 66 -29.12 21.44 0.34
C VAL A 66 -28.68 20.59 -0.85
N PRO A 67 -29.41 19.51 -1.21
CA PRO A 67 -29.06 18.65 -2.35
C PRO A 67 -28.85 19.41 -3.67
N GLU A 68 -29.57 20.52 -3.88
CA GLU A 68 -29.47 21.37 -5.07
C GLU A 68 -28.06 21.95 -5.29
N GLU A 69 -27.31 22.15 -4.21
CA GLU A 69 -25.93 22.64 -4.28
C GLU A 69 -24.96 21.63 -4.87
N LEU A 70 -25.26 20.33 -4.75
CA LEU A 70 -24.39 19.24 -5.18
C LEU A 70 -24.86 18.60 -6.46
N PHE A 71 -26.18 18.44 -6.61
CA PHE A 71 -26.80 17.68 -7.69
C PHE A 71 -27.57 18.55 -8.68
N GLY A 72 -27.60 19.86 -8.44
CA GLY A 72 -28.28 20.83 -9.29
C GLY A 72 -29.72 21.11 -8.88
N PRO A 73 -30.25 22.30 -9.23
CA PRO A 73 -31.59 22.72 -8.88
C PRO A 73 -32.64 21.89 -9.63
N LEU A 74 -33.85 21.83 -9.08
CA LEU A 74 -34.99 21.25 -9.78
C LEU A 74 -35.34 22.09 -11.02
N SER A 75 -35.71 21.42 -12.11
CA SER A 75 -36.16 22.04 -13.33
C SER A 75 -37.57 22.58 -13.15
N MET A 76 -37.76 23.90 -13.22
CA MET A 76 -39.10 24.51 -13.16
C MET A 76 -40.02 23.98 -14.28
N LYS A 77 -39.47 23.79 -15.49
CA LYS A 77 -40.21 23.19 -16.61
C LYS A 77 -40.59 21.73 -16.37
N GLY A 78 -39.75 20.97 -15.67
CA GLY A 78 -40.06 19.60 -15.29
C GLY A 78 -41.20 19.58 -14.27
N LEU A 79 -41.10 20.43 -13.25
CA LEU A 79 -42.10 20.54 -12.20
C LEU A 79 -43.47 20.99 -12.72
N GLU A 80 -43.52 21.88 -13.72
CA GLU A 80 -44.75 22.25 -14.44
C GLU A 80 -45.44 21.05 -15.13
N ASN A 81 -44.69 19.98 -15.40
CA ASN A 81 -45.17 18.74 -16.00
C ASN A 81 -45.20 17.57 -14.99
N ASP A 82 -45.22 17.85 -13.68
CA ASP A 82 -45.16 16.86 -12.59
C ASP A 82 -43.91 15.95 -12.61
N GLU A 83 -42.81 16.40 -13.24
CA GLU A 83 -41.54 15.70 -13.32
C GLU A 83 -40.51 16.27 -12.33
N TYR A 84 -40.05 15.45 -11.38
CA TYR A 84 -39.01 15.81 -10.40
C TYR A 84 -37.60 15.62 -10.97
N VAL A 85 -37.24 16.40 -11.99
CA VAL A 85 -35.94 16.32 -12.68
C VAL A 85 -35.03 17.49 -12.29
N ARG A 86 -33.76 17.20 -11.98
CA ARG A 86 -32.70 18.16 -11.66
C ARG A 86 -31.87 18.56 -12.88
N GLN A 87 -31.41 19.81 -12.88
CA GLN A 87 -30.44 20.35 -13.84
C GLN A 87 -29.01 20.01 -13.39
N ILE A 88 -28.51 18.85 -13.81
CA ILE A 88 -27.24 18.28 -13.33
C ILE A 88 -25.98 18.88 -14.00
N ALA A 89 -26.14 19.69 -15.05
CA ALA A 89 -25.00 20.22 -15.81
C ALA A 89 -24.13 21.15 -14.96
N GLY A 90 -22.84 20.84 -14.84
CA GLY A 90 -21.90 21.61 -14.02
C GLY A 90 -21.90 21.21 -12.53
N TYR A 91 -22.69 20.20 -12.17
CA TYR A 91 -22.78 19.66 -10.81
C TYR A 91 -22.11 18.28 -10.71
N LEU A 92 -22.01 17.76 -9.49
CA LEU A 92 -21.32 16.51 -9.15
C LEU A 92 -21.67 15.32 -10.07
N PRO A 93 -22.94 15.08 -10.48
CA PRO A 93 -23.26 13.95 -11.36
C PRO A 93 -22.61 14.00 -12.74
N THR A 94 -22.09 15.16 -13.17
CA THR A 94 -21.42 15.34 -14.47
C THR A 94 -19.92 15.57 -14.36
N ALA A 95 -19.39 15.58 -13.12
CA ALA A 95 -17.99 15.83 -12.84
C ALA A 95 -17.15 14.55 -12.95
N GLU A 96 -15.90 14.73 -13.34
CA GLU A 96 -14.91 13.66 -13.44
C GLU A 96 -13.95 13.67 -12.25
N VAL A 97 -13.65 14.85 -11.74
CA VAL A 97 -12.89 15.03 -10.49
C VAL A 97 -13.71 15.91 -9.57
N ALA A 98 -13.88 15.49 -8.32
CA ALA A 98 -14.66 16.23 -7.34
C ALA A 98 -13.89 16.47 -6.04
N PHE A 99 -14.09 17.63 -5.43
CA PHE A 99 -13.65 17.93 -4.07
C PHE A 99 -14.85 18.32 -3.21
N ILE A 100 -15.02 17.63 -2.07
CA ILE A 100 -16.04 17.97 -1.09
C ILE A 100 -15.36 18.23 0.24
N ASP A 101 -15.42 19.48 0.70
CA ASP A 101 -14.90 19.87 2.01
C ASP A 101 -15.98 19.73 3.08
N GLU A 102 -15.55 19.43 4.31
CA GLU A 102 -16.41 19.13 5.46
C GLU A 102 -17.44 18.03 5.16
N ILE A 103 -17.00 16.95 4.51
CA ILE A 103 -17.90 15.95 3.93
C ILE A 103 -18.83 15.28 4.95
N PHE A 104 -18.43 15.20 6.22
CA PHE A 104 -19.24 14.63 7.30
C PHE A 104 -20.33 15.56 7.83
N LYS A 105 -20.41 16.80 7.34
CA LYS A 105 -21.51 17.73 7.65
C LYS A 105 -22.71 17.59 6.70
N ALA A 106 -22.67 16.62 5.78
CA ALA A 106 -23.78 16.29 4.90
C ALA A 106 -25.05 15.92 5.69
N ASN A 107 -26.20 16.39 5.23
CA ASN A 107 -27.49 15.87 5.72
C ASN A 107 -27.82 14.50 5.09
N SER A 108 -28.79 13.79 5.67
CA SER A 108 -29.16 12.44 5.22
C SER A 108 -29.59 12.36 3.75
N ALA A 109 -30.18 13.41 3.17
CA ALA A 109 -30.55 13.43 1.76
C ALA A 109 -29.31 13.45 0.84
N ILE A 110 -28.33 14.31 1.16
CA ILE A 110 -27.05 14.36 0.46
C ILE A 110 -26.27 13.05 0.64
N LEU A 111 -26.24 12.52 1.86
CA LEU A 111 -25.51 11.32 2.21
C LEU A 111 -25.96 10.11 1.38
N ASN A 112 -27.26 9.85 1.31
CA ASN A 112 -27.82 8.72 0.55
C ASN A 112 -27.51 8.80 -0.95
N ALA A 113 -27.58 10.01 -1.52
CA ALA A 113 -27.20 10.24 -2.91
C ALA A 113 -25.69 10.03 -3.12
N LEU A 114 -24.84 10.49 -2.20
CA LEU A 114 -23.39 10.26 -2.26
C LEU A 114 -23.03 8.77 -2.14
N LEU A 115 -23.69 7.99 -1.27
CA LEU A 115 -23.44 6.56 -1.13
C LEU A 115 -23.65 5.81 -2.45
N THR A 116 -24.73 6.12 -3.16
CA THR A 116 -25.06 5.52 -4.46
C THR A 116 -24.06 5.98 -5.53
N LEU A 117 -23.78 7.29 -5.58
CA LEU A 117 -22.88 7.89 -6.58
C LEU A 117 -21.43 7.39 -6.45
N LEU A 118 -20.90 7.30 -5.22
CA LEU A 118 -19.53 6.88 -4.97
C LEU A 118 -19.33 5.38 -5.19
N ASN A 119 -20.37 4.57 -4.96
CA ASN A 119 -20.25 3.11 -5.06
C ASN A 119 -20.62 2.55 -6.42
N GLU A 120 -21.80 2.92 -6.93
CA GLU A 120 -22.34 2.37 -8.17
C GLU A 120 -21.98 3.22 -9.39
N ARG A 121 -21.42 4.43 -9.18
CA ARG A 121 -21.24 5.43 -10.24
C ARG A 121 -22.56 5.73 -10.94
N LEU A 122 -23.66 5.72 -10.19
CA LEU A 122 -25.02 5.99 -10.67
C LEU A 122 -25.65 7.14 -9.89
N PHE A 123 -26.48 7.92 -10.58
CA PHE A 123 -27.26 8.98 -9.99
C PHE A 123 -28.72 8.88 -10.46
N ASP A 124 -29.63 8.84 -9.50
CA ASP A 124 -31.07 8.81 -9.74
C ASP A 124 -31.59 10.25 -9.82
N ASN A 125 -32.19 10.60 -10.96
CA ASN A 125 -32.69 11.92 -11.25
C ASN A 125 -34.15 11.81 -11.75
N GLY A 126 -35.08 12.02 -10.83
CA GLY A 126 -36.48 11.68 -11.06
C GLY A 126 -36.63 10.19 -11.34
N ASN A 127 -37.22 9.84 -12.49
CA ASN A 127 -37.45 8.45 -12.90
C ASN A 127 -36.32 7.87 -13.76
N GLN A 128 -35.22 8.62 -13.98
CA GLN A 128 -34.11 8.19 -14.81
C GLN A 128 -32.86 7.96 -13.96
N ARG A 129 -32.12 6.91 -14.28
CA ARG A 129 -30.85 6.56 -13.64
C ARG A 129 -29.72 6.75 -14.64
N PHE A 130 -28.74 7.57 -14.29
CA PHE A 130 -27.63 7.94 -15.18
C PHE A 130 -26.29 7.49 -14.62
N THR A 131 -25.38 7.11 -15.51
CA THR A 131 -23.98 6.85 -15.16
C THR A 131 -23.21 8.15 -14.94
N VAL A 132 -22.50 8.21 -13.83
CA VAL A 132 -21.68 9.34 -13.41
C VAL A 132 -20.23 9.10 -13.85
N PRO A 133 -19.59 10.04 -14.57
CA PRO A 133 -18.23 9.85 -15.10
C PRO A 133 -17.14 10.05 -14.03
N LEU A 134 -17.48 10.11 -12.75
CA LEU A 134 -16.55 10.39 -11.66
C LEU A 134 -15.39 9.39 -11.65
N LEU A 135 -14.17 9.91 -11.81
CA LEU A 135 -12.92 9.17 -11.67
C LEU A 135 -12.49 9.10 -10.21
N CYS A 136 -12.38 10.26 -9.56
CA CYS A 136 -11.93 10.39 -8.18
C CYS A 136 -12.68 11.52 -7.48
N LEU A 137 -13.12 11.25 -6.26
CA LEU A 137 -13.60 12.25 -5.32
C LEU A 137 -12.61 12.32 -4.16
N VAL A 138 -12.18 13.55 -3.86
CA VAL A 138 -11.39 13.86 -2.69
C VAL A 138 -12.30 14.48 -1.64
N GLY A 139 -12.53 13.75 -0.56
CA GLY A 139 -13.24 14.26 0.60
C GLY A 139 -12.25 14.91 1.56
N ALA A 140 -12.64 16.01 2.20
CA ALA A 140 -11.89 16.60 3.29
C ALA A 140 -12.76 16.76 4.53
N SER A 141 -12.15 16.56 5.69
CA SER A 141 -12.79 16.79 6.99
C SER A 141 -11.75 17.14 8.05
N ASN A 142 -12.18 17.83 9.10
CA ASN A 142 -11.41 18.07 10.32
C ASN A 142 -11.75 17.07 11.44
N GLU A 143 -12.90 16.40 11.32
CA GLU A 143 -13.45 15.47 12.29
C GLU A 143 -13.62 14.07 11.69
N LEU A 144 -13.68 13.06 12.56
CA LEU A 144 -14.08 11.69 12.19
C LEU A 144 -15.60 11.57 12.21
N PRO A 145 -16.19 10.59 11.50
CA PRO A 145 -17.63 10.36 11.53
C PRO A 145 -18.13 10.05 12.96
N GLU A 146 -19.29 10.60 13.33
CA GLU A 146 -19.91 10.41 14.65
C GLU A 146 -21.17 9.51 14.62
N SER A 147 -21.57 9.01 13.44
CA SER A 147 -22.79 8.20 13.26
C SER A 147 -22.58 7.07 12.26
N GLU A 148 -23.37 6.00 12.38
CA GLU A 148 -23.31 4.83 11.49
C GLU A 148 -23.53 5.17 10.01
N GLU A 149 -24.41 6.14 9.75
CA GLU A 149 -24.67 6.72 8.44
C GLU A 149 -23.38 7.30 7.82
N LEU A 150 -22.62 8.05 8.62
CA LEU A 150 -21.34 8.63 8.19
C LEU A 150 -20.23 7.58 8.12
N ASP A 151 -20.27 6.52 8.92
CA ASP A 151 -19.34 5.39 8.82
C ASP A 151 -19.51 4.66 7.48
N ALA A 152 -20.75 4.51 7.00
CA ALA A 152 -21.04 3.93 5.69
C ALA A 152 -20.47 4.77 4.54
N LEU A 153 -20.45 6.10 4.67
CA LEU A 153 -19.82 7.02 3.72
C LEU A 153 -18.29 6.99 3.87
N TYR A 154 -17.80 6.97 5.10
CA TYR A 154 -16.39 6.85 5.41
C TYR A 154 -15.78 5.59 4.78
N ASP A 155 -16.51 4.47 4.79
CA ASP A 155 -16.08 3.24 4.14
C ASP A 155 -15.99 3.33 2.60
N ARG A 156 -16.62 4.33 1.97
CA ARG A 156 -16.51 4.56 0.50
C ARG A 156 -15.20 5.23 0.10
N PHE A 157 -14.47 5.80 1.05
CA PHE A 157 -13.10 6.24 0.85
C PHE A 157 -12.17 5.07 1.15
N LEU A 158 -11.60 4.51 0.08
CA LEU A 158 -10.65 3.42 0.20
C LEU A 158 -9.36 3.94 0.85
N LEU A 159 -8.81 5.02 0.30
CA LEU A 159 -7.59 5.65 0.78
C LEU A 159 -7.91 6.78 1.75
N ARG A 160 -7.23 6.79 2.90
CA ARG A 160 -7.38 7.82 3.93
C ARG A 160 -6.02 8.30 4.40
N ARG A 161 -5.88 9.61 4.55
CA ARG A 161 -4.63 10.23 4.99
C ARG A 161 -4.89 11.41 5.90
N SER A 162 -4.19 11.42 7.04
CA SER A 162 -4.11 12.61 7.89
C SER A 162 -3.05 13.58 7.40
N VAL A 163 -3.45 14.82 7.19
CA VAL A 163 -2.61 15.91 6.66
C VAL A 163 -2.32 16.91 7.77
N ALA A 164 -1.06 17.07 8.12
CA ALA A 164 -0.61 18.07 9.10
C ALA A 164 -0.32 19.42 8.44
N GLN A 165 -0.24 20.48 9.24
CA GLN A 165 0.33 21.75 8.78
C GLN A 165 1.80 21.57 8.42
N VAL A 166 2.31 22.45 7.56
CA VAL A 166 3.71 22.47 7.17
C VAL A 166 4.57 22.67 8.42
N SER A 167 5.63 21.89 8.54
CA SER A 167 6.53 21.96 9.69
C SER A 167 7.20 23.32 9.82
N SER A 168 7.62 23.67 11.05
CA SER A 168 8.28 24.95 11.33
C SER A 168 9.55 25.17 10.50
N SER A 169 10.26 24.10 10.13
CA SER A 169 11.47 24.17 9.30
C SER A 169 11.17 24.55 7.85
N GLN A 170 9.94 24.31 7.36
CA GLN A 170 9.52 24.62 5.99
C GLN A 170 8.71 25.93 5.88
N LEU A 171 8.42 26.63 6.98
CA LEU A 171 7.70 27.90 6.97
C LEU A 171 8.40 28.99 6.15
N ALA A 172 9.74 29.03 6.17
CA ALA A 172 10.50 29.98 5.38
C ALA A 172 10.35 29.71 3.87
N ALA A 173 10.32 28.44 3.46
CA ALA A 173 10.06 28.05 2.08
C ALA A 173 8.63 28.41 1.66
N LEU A 174 7.66 28.20 2.55
CA LEU A 174 6.26 28.58 2.33
C LEU A 174 6.12 30.10 2.14
N ALA A 175 6.80 30.91 2.95
CA ALA A 175 6.81 32.37 2.82
C ALA A 175 7.46 32.84 1.49
N ARG A 176 8.50 32.15 1.02
CA ARG A 176 9.13 32.43 -0.29
C ARG A 176 8.20 32.08 -1.46
N LEU A 177 7.44 30.99 -1.34
CA LEU A 177 6.40 30.65 -2.33
C LEU A 177 5.27 31.68 -2.31
N ALA A 178 4.78 32.07 -1.13
CA ALA A 178 3.70 33.05 -0.99
C ALA A 178 4.09 34.46 -1.50
N SER A 179 5.37 34.84 -1.36
CA SER A 179 5.89 36.12 -1.89
C SER A 179 6.19 36.10 -3.39
N GLY A 180 5.98 34.97 -4.08
CA GLY A 180 6.33 34.80 -5.49
C GLY A 180 7.84 34.85 -5.77
N SER A 181 8.67 34.83 -4.72
CA SER A 181 10.13 34.90 -4.80
C SER A 181 10.76 33.53 -5.08
N ALA A 182 10.06 32.44 -4.78
CA ALA A 182 10.47 31.10 -5.16
C ALA A 182 9.90 30.75 -6.53
N ASN A 183 10.79 30.61 -7.52
CA ASN A 183 10.47 29.88 -8.73
C ASN A 183 10.27 28.40 -8.32
N PRO A 184 9.11 27.76 -8.58
CA PRO A 184 8.79 26.42 -8.07
C PRO A 184 9.71 25.28 -8.58
N ALA A 185 10.74 25.61 -9.37
CA ALA A 185 11.75 24.69 -9.93
C ALA A 185 13.12 24.72 -9.21
N ALA A 186 13.32 25.53 -8.16
CA ALA A 186 14.67 25.79 -7.63
C ALA A 186 15.22 24.80 -6.58
N HIS A 187 14.57 23.65 -6.35
CA HIS A 187 15.11 22.58 -5.51
C HIS A 187 15.42 21.32 -6.34
N VAL A 188 16.31 21.46 -7.32
CA VAL A 188 17.11 20.36 -7.87
C VAL A 188 18.54 20.89 -7.99
N SER A 189 19.50 20.17 -7.44
CA SER A 189 20.92 20.54 -7.37
C SER A 189 21.49 21.02 -8.70
N ASP A 190 22.36 22.03 -8.55
CA ASP A 190 23.41 22.53 -9.43
C ASP A 190 23.85 21.57 -10.56
N ASN A 191 23.46 21.89 -11.79
CA ASN A 191 24.34 21.86 -12.96
C ASN A 191 23.64 22.56 -14.14
N GLY A 192 24.29 23.60 -14.65
CA GLY A 192 23.70 24.59 -15.54
C GLY A 192 23.16 24.04 -16.86
N ALA A 193 21.89 24.35 -17.12
CA ALA A 193 21.40 24.82 -18.41
C ALA A 193 20.04 25.50 -18.17
N ASN A 194 19.93 26.76 -18.57
CA ASN A 194 18.68 27.52 -18.54
C ASN A 194 17.64 26.85 -19.46
N THR A 195 16.70 26.12 -18.88
CA THR A 195 15.43 25.79 -19.56
C THR A 195 14.31 26.55 -18.86
N ALA A 196 13.85 27.59 -19.54
CA ALA A 196 12.58 28.22 -19.28
C ALA A 196 11.49 27.14 -19.14
N VAL A 197 10.59 27.33 -18.18
CA VAL A 197 9.37 26.54 -18.01
C VAL A 197 8.46 26.83 -19.20
N VAL A 198 8.78 26.20 -20.32
CA VAL A 198 7.84 25.98 -21.42
C VAL A 198 6.95 24.84 -20.94
N ALA A 199 5.64 25.09 -20.92
CA ALA A 199 4.63 24.04 -20.88
C ALA A 199 4.82 23.13 -22.09
N THR A 200 5.72 22.15 -21.98
CA THR A 200 5.86 21.08 -22.95
C THR A 200 4.88 19.98 -22.57
N HIS A 201 3.78 19.90 -23.32
CA HIS A 201 2.75 18.84 -23.34
C HIS A 201 3.29 17.47 -23.80
N ALA A 202 4.44 17.04 -23.29
CA ALA A 202 5.04 15.75 -23.59
C ALA A 202 4.97 14.86 -22.35
N GLY A 203 3.88 14.11 -22.20
CA GLY A 203 3.73 13.08 -21.14
C GLY A 203 2.54 13.23 -20.19
N ASP A 204 1.51 14.02 -20.53
CA ASP A 204 0.30 14.13 -19.71
C ASP A 204 -0.55 12.85 -19.84
N LEU A 205 -0.78 12.17 -18.71
CA LEU A 205 -1.70 11.02 -18.63
C LEU A 205 -3.10 11.46 -19.06
N THR A 206 -3.66 10.78 -20.05
CA THR A 206 -5.01 11.06 -20.54
C THR A 206 -6.08 10.49 -19.60
N MET A 207 -7.29 11.05 -19.65
CA MET A 207 -8.44 10.53 -18.89
C MET A 207 -8.74 9.05 -19.21
N GLU A 208 -8.51 8.63 -20.46
CA GLU A 208 -8.70 7.25 -20.88
C GLU A 208 -7.68 6.31 -20.24
N GLU A 209 -6.41 6.71 -20.17
CA GLU A 209 -5.36 5.96 -19.45
C GLU A 209 -5.69 5.80 -17.97
N PHE A 210 -6.18 6.85 -17.30
CA PHE A 210 -6.65 6.73 -15.92
C PHE A 210 -7.77 5.70 -15.75
N ARG A 211 -8.72 5.64 -16.69
CA ARG A 211 -9.85 4.70 -16.62
C ARG A 211 -9.48 3.27 -17.00
N SER A 212 -8.53 3.07 -17.91
CA SER A 212 -8.14 1.74 -18.40
C SER A 212 -7.09 1.06 -17.50
N THR A 213 -6.34 1.82 -16.70
CA THR A 213 -5.24 1.32 -15.87
C THR A 213 -5.70 0.21 -14.91
N ALA A 214 -6.75 0.44 -14.11
CA ALA A 214 -7.26 -0.55 -13.17
C ALA A 214 -7.61 -1.89 -13.82
N GLY A 215 -8.36 -1.86 -14.92
CA GLY A 215 -8.75 -3.07 -15.65
C GLY A 215 -7.58 -3.82 -16.27
N SER A 216 -6.51 -3.11 -16.65
CA SER A 216 -5.29 -3.70 -17.19
C SER A 216 -4.45 -4.33 -16.07
N ALA A 217 -4.30 -3.63 -14.94
CA ALA A 217 -3.59 -4.10 -13.77
C ALA A 217 -4.14 -5.42 -13.23
N TYR A 218 -5.47 -5.56 -13.11
CA TYR A 218 -6.11 -6.77 -12.56
C TYR A 218 -5.84 -8.03 -13.38
N ARG A 219 -5.52 -7.88 -14.67
CA ARG A 219 -5.23 -8.99 -15.59
C ARG A 219 -3.75 -9.25 -15.76
N ALA A 220 -2.93 -8.21 -15.65
CA ALA A 220 -1.50 -8.28 -15.93
C ALA A 220 -0.65 -8.55 -14.69
N VAL A 221 -1.15 -8.21 -13.50
CA VAL A 221 -0.36 -8.30 -12.26
C VAL A 221 -0.76 -9.52 -11.43
N GLU A 222 0.22 -10.38 -11.17
CA GLU A 222 0.08 -11.54 -10.31
C GLU A 222 0.14 -11.17 -8.82
N LEU A 223 -0.61 -11.92 -8.01
CA LEU A 223 -0.67 -11.80 -6.56
C LEU A 223 0.06 -13.00 -5.92
N PRO A 224 1.28 -12.83 -5.41
CA PRO A 224 2.03 -13.90 -4.75
C PRO A 224 1.39 -14.37 -3.44
N GLN A 225 1.64 -15.62 -3.07
CA GLN A 225 1.16 -16.18 -1.80
C GLN A 225 1.67 -15.41 -0.58
N SER A 226 2.92 -14.91 -0.60
CA SER A 226 3.46 -14.14 0.53
C SER A 226 2.69 -12.83 0.76
N VAL A 227 2.22 -12.18 -0.30
CA VAL A 227 1.37 -10.98 -0.21
C VAL A 227 -0.02 -11.34 0.34
N ILE A 228 -0.58 -12.48 -0.07
CA ILE A 228 -1.85 -13.00 0.47
C ILE A 228 -1.72 -13.24 1.97
N ASP A 229 -0.63 -13.88 2.41
CA ASP A 229 -0.37 -14.17 3.82
C ASP A 229 -0.21 -12.88 4.64
N ILE A 230 0.43 -11.84 4.09
CA ILE A 230 0.51 -10.51 4.74
C ILE A 230 -0.90 -9.90 4.84
N LEU A 231 -1.68 -9.92 3.77
CA LEU A 231 -3.03 -9.34 3.77
C LEU A 231 -3.95 -10.01 4.79
N THR A 232 -3.96 -11.34 4.83
CA THR A 232 -4.79 -12.11 5.78
C THR A 232 -4.32 -11.90 7.21
N SER A 233 -3.01 -11.99 7.47
CA SER A 233 -2.47 -11.77 8.82
C SER A 233 -2.73 -10.35 9.34
N VAL A 234 -2.63 -9.33 8.49
CA VAL A 234 -2.96 -7.94 8.86
C VAL A 234 -4.44 -7.82 9.22
N ARG A 235 -5.34 -8.44 8.44
CA ARG A 235 -6.77 -8.44 8.74
C ARG A 235 -7.05 -9.10 10.10
N ASP A 236 -6.51 -10.28 10.33
CA ASP A 236 -6.70 -11.03 11.57
C ASP A 236 -6.12 -10.26 12.77
N TYR A 237 -4.94 -9.63 12.62
CA TYR A 237 -4.34 -8.77 13.64
C TYR A 237 -5.25 -7.59 14.00
N LEU A 238 -5.85 -6.93 13.02
CA LEU A 238 -6.72 -5.78 13.23
C LEU A 238 -8.05 -6.15 13.91
N GLN A 239 -8.60 -7.32 13.58
CA GLN A 239 -9.90 -7.75 14.10
C GLN A 239 -9.78 -8.45 15.47
N ASP A 240 -8.72 -9.22 15.70
CA ASP A 240 -8.60 -10.08 16.89
C ASP A 240 -7.63 -9.55 17.95
N LYS A 241 -6.59 -8.82 17.54
CA LYS A 241 -5.48 -8.41 18.45
C LYS A 241 -5.45 -6.92 18.77
N CYS A 242 -6.17 -6.09 18.04
CA CYS A 242 -6.24 -4.65 18.31
C CYS A 242 -7.38 -4.32 19.28
N GLU A 243 -7.08 -3.43 20.24
CA GLU A 243 -8.09 -2.82 21.11
C GLU A 243 -8.18 -1.31 20.82
N PRO A 244 -9.36 -0.77 20.46
CA PRO A 244 -10.57 -1.50 20.02
C PRO A 244 -10.36 -2.24 18.68
N PRO A 245 -11.14 -3.30 18.40
CA PRO A 245 -11.07 -4.02 17.13
C PRO A 245 -11.34 -3.12 15.93
N VAL A 246 -10.53 -3.26 14.89
CA VAL A 246 -10.66 -2.52 13.64
C VAL A 246 -11.29 -3.44 12.61
N TYR A 247 -12.60 -3.28 12.38
CA TYR A 247 -13.31 -4.10 11.40
C TYR A 247 -12.90 -3.76 9.96
N VAL A 248 -12.49 -4.79 9.22
CA VAL A 248 -12.20 -4.71 7.78
C VAL A 248 -13.21 -5.59 7.04
N SER A 249 -14.02 -4.96 6.18
CA SER A 249 -15.00 -5.67 5.36
C SER A 249 -14.33 -6.44 4.22
N ASP A 250 -14.97 -7.53 3.75
CA ASP A 250 -14.47 -8.30 2.60
C ASP A 250 -14.35 -7.41 1.35
N ARG A 251 -15.26 -6.45 1.18
CA ARG A 251 -15.18 -5.47 0.09
C ARG A 251 -13.90 -4.61 0.18
N ARG A 252 -13.58 -4.11 1.38
CA ARG A 252 -12.38 -3.29 1.59
C ARG A 252 -11.13 -4.12 1.36
N PHE A 253 -11.14 -5.39 1.79
CA PHE A 253 -10.06 -6.33 1.53
C PHE A 253 -9.82 -6.56 0.03
N MET A 254 -10.88 -6.85 -0.74
CA MET A 254 -10.79 -7.03 -2.20
C MET A 254 -10.29 -5.75 -2.90
N LYS A 255 -10.77 -4.58 -2.46
CA LYS A 255 -10.30 -3.30 -2.98
C LYS A 255 -8.82 -3.02 -2.63
N ALA A 256 -8.34 -3.47 -1.48
CA ALA A 256 -6.94 -3.37 -1.11
C ALA A 256 -6.05 -4.18 -2.08
N VAL A 257 -6.43 -5.43 -2.38
CA VAL A 257 -5.74 -6.27 -3.38
C VAL A 257 -5.67 -5.56 -4.73
N ASN A 258 -6.82 -5.08 -5.21
CA ASN A 258 -6.93 -4.35 -6.48
C ASN A 258 -6.02 -3.11 -6.49
N LEU A 259 -5.96 -2.36 -5.40
CA LEU A 259 -5.10 -1.19 -5.27
C LEU A 259 -3.61 -1.56 -5.37
N LEU A 260 -3.19 -2.66 -4.74
CA LEU A 260 -1.81 -3.16 -4.82
C LEU A 260 -1.45 -3.61 -6.24
N GLN A 261 -2.38 -4.26 -6.96
CA GLN A 261 -2.18 -4.58 -8.38
C GLN A 261 -1.99 -3.33 -9.22
N VAL A 262 -2.79 -2.28 -9.00
CA VAL A 262 -2.65 -0.99 -9.69
C VAL A 262 -1.31 -0.33 -9.36
N ALA A 263 -0.88 -0.37 -8.10
CA ALA A 263 0.41 0.18 -7.68
C ALA A 263 1.57 -0.51 -8.42
N ALA A 264 1.58 -1.85 -8.44
CA ALA A 264 2.60 -2.63 -9.13
C ALA A 264 2.58 -2.41 -10.66
N TYR A 265 1.39 -2.41 -11.28
CA TYR A 265 1.24 -2.17 -12.71
C TYR A 265 1.77 -0.80 -13.12
N ALA A 266 1.46 0.24 -12.35
CA ALA A 266 1.89 1.59 -12.64
C ALA A 266 3.38 1.84 -12.35
N ASP A 267 4.03 0.97 -11.56
CA ASP A 267 5.49 0.86 -11.45
C ASP A 267 6.11 0.07 -12.63
N GLY A 268 5.30 -0.47 -13.54
CA GLY A 268 5.75 -1.31 -14.66
C GLY A 268 6.08 -2.75 -14.25
N ARG A 269 5.57 -3.22 -13.11
CA ARG A 269 5.80 -4.57 -12.58
C ARG A 269 4.61 -5.49 -12.89
N GLU A 270 4.92 -6.75 -13.18
CA GLU A 270 3.93 -7.83 -13.40
C GLU A 270 3.62 -8.62 -12.13
N VAL A 271 4.31 -8.34 -11.02
CA VAL A 271 4.15 -9.04 -9.74
C VAL A 271 4.15 -8.04 -8.59
N ILE A 272 3.23 -8.21 -7.64
CA ILE A 272 3.17 -7.41 -6.41
C ILE A 272 4.35 -7.77 -5.50
N ASN A 273 4.99 -6.76 -4.93
CA ASN A 273 6.03 -6.93 -3.94
C ASN A 273 5.45 -6.81 -2.52
N GLU A 274 6.02 -7.51 -1.55
CA GLU A 274 5.67 -7.41 -0.14
C GLU A 274 5.77 -5.97 0.40
N TYR A 275 6.72 -5.16 -0.10
CA TYR A 275 6.83 -3.75 0.28
C TYR A 275 5.65 -2.89 -0.18
N ASP A 276 4.88 -3.31 -1.20
CA ASP A 276 3.65 -2.62 -1.61
C ASP A 276 2.60 -2.68 -0.50
N CYS A 277 2.62 -3.71 0.36
CA CYS A 277 1.73 -3.85 1.51
C CYS A 277 1.86 -2.70 2.53
N LEU A 278 2.92 -1.88 2.46
CA LEU A 278 3.01 -0.66 3.27
C LEU A 278 1.89 0.34 2.93
N LEU A 279 1.32 0.29 1.72
CA LEU A 279 0.16 1.11 1.34
C LEU A 279 -1.11 0.75 2.13
N LEU A 280 -1.16 -0.43 2.75
CA LEU A 280 -2.29 -0.86 3.57
C LEU A 280 -2.53 0.04 4.78
N GLU A 281 -1.51 0.79 5.23
CA GLU A 281 -1.69 1.80 6.30
C GLU A 281 -2.76 2.85 5.93
N TYR A 282 -2.88 3.18 4.64
CA TYR A 282 -3.86 4.14 4.13
C TYR A 282 -5.22 3.50 3.79
N VAL A 283 -5.28 2.17 3.74
CA VAL A 283 -6.49 1.41 3.38
C VAL A 283 -7.19 0.85 4.61
N PHE A 284 -6.46 0.20 5.52
CA PHE A 284 -7.04 -0.39 6.73
C PHE A 284 -6.97 0.54 7.94
N GLY A 285 -6.20 1.63 7.89
CA GLY A 285 -6.17 2.65 8.93
C GLY A 285 -7.46 3.46 8.99
N ASN A 286 -8.38 3.10 9.89
CA ASN A 286 -9.58 3.89 10.20
C ASN A 286 -9.26 5.14 11.01
N ARG A 287 -8.24 5.09 11.86
CA ARG A 287 -7.76 6.23 12.63
C ARG A 287 -6.26 6.43 12.37
N PRO A 288 -5.71 7.62 12.66
CA PRO A 288 -4.28 7.86 12.53
C PRO A 288 -3.44 6.83 13.30
N ASP A 289 -3.90 6.44 14.49
CA ASP A 289 -3.24 5.43 15.32
C ASP A 289 -3.32 4.02 14.70
N ASP A 290 -4.45 3.69 14.07
CA ASP A 290 -4.63 2.39 13.40
C ASP A 290 -3.71 2.26 12.19
N ALA A 291 -3.53 3.35 11.42
CA ALA A 291 -2.57 3.38 10.31
C ALA A 291 -1.15 3.05 10.77
N GLN A 292 -0.72 3.60 11.93
CA GLN A 292 0.59 3.29 12.50
C GLN A 292 0.70 1.82 12.93
N LYS A 293 -0.36 1.26 13.53
CA LYS A 293 -0.41 -0.18 13.90
C LYS A 293 -0.29 -1.07 12.67
N VAL A 294 -1.03 -0.77 11.60
CA VAL A 294 -0.95 -1.51 10.32
C VAL A 294 0.46 -1.47 9.76
N ARG A 295 1.06 -0.27 9.67
CA ARG A 295 2.42 -0.10 9.16
C ARG A 295 3.43 -0.91 9.97
N ALA A 296 3.38 -0.82 11.30
CA ALA A 296 4.28 -1.54 12.19
C ALA A 296 4.14 -3.05 12.01
N TYR A 297 2.90 -3.57 11.97
CA TYR A 297 2.63 -4.99 11.81
C TYR A 297 3.06 -5.54 10.45
N VAL A 298 2.85 -4.78 9.36
CA VAL A 298 3.34 -5.15 8.03
C VAL A 298 4.87 -5.23 8.01
N LEU A 299 5.57 -4.23 8.57
CA LEU A 299 7.03 -4.23 8.65
C LEU A 299 7.56 -5.42 9.47
N GLU A 300 6.91 -5.73 10.60
CA GLU A 300 7.25 -6.90 11.42
C GLU A 300 7.03 -8.21 10.66
N THR A 301 5.93 -8.33 9.92
CA THR A 301 5.60 -9.53 9.14
C THR A 301 6.62 -9.77 8.03
N ILE A 302 6.96 -8.72 7.27
CA ILE A 302 8.03 -8.77 6.24
C ILE A 302 9.37 -9.16 6.89
N ALA A 303 9.68 -8.62 8.07
CA ALA A 303 10.91 -8.90 8.78
C ALA A 303 10.98 -10.28 9.45
N SER A 304 9.84 -10.94 9.71
CA SER A 304 9.79 -12.25 10.37
C SER A 304 10.31 -13.39 9.47
N ASP A 305 10.28 -13.19 8.14
CA ASP A 305 10.62 -14.16 7.09
C ASP A 305 10.11 -15.60 7.42
N PRO A 306 8.79 -15.85 7.31
CA PRO A 306 8.19 -17.16 7.65
C PRO A 306 8.86 -18.33 6.93
N GLY A 307 9.31 -18.12 5.70
CA GLY A 307 9.98 -19.17 4.95
C GLY A 307 11.33 -19.56 5.53
N LEU A 308 12.06 -18.64 6.19
CA LEU A 308 13.31 -18.98 6.88
C LEU A 308 13.05 -19.90 8.07
N GLN A 309 12.00 -19.60 8.85
CA GLN A 309 11.59 -20.43 9.98
C GLN A 309 11.20 -21.84 9.51
N GLN A 310 10.47 -21.94 8.40
CA GLN A 310 10.11 -23.23 7.81
C GLN A 310 11.36 -24.00 7.32
N THR A 311 12.31 -23.34 6.66
CA THR A 311 13.57 -23.97 6.23
C THR A 311 14.37 -24.49 7.43
N GLU A 312 14.41 -23.74 8.55
CA GLU A 312 15.09 -24.20 9.77
C GLU A 312 14.44 -25.46 10.36
N LEU A 313 13.10 -25.53 10.37
CA LEU A 313 12.36 -26.73 10.82
C LEU A 313 12.61 -27.94 9.92
N VAL A 314 12.61 -27.74 8.60
CA VAL A 314 12.92 -28.78 7.62
C VAL A 314 14.35 -29.30 7.84
N PHE A 315 15.32 -28.38 7.99
CA PHE A 315 16.71 -28.73 8.28
C PHE A 315 16.84 -29.53 9.57
N LEU A 316 16.13 -29.15 10.64
CA LEU A 316 16.16 -29.88 11.91
C LEU A 316 15.62 -31.32 11.76
N GLY A 317 14.54 -31.49 11.00
CA GLY A 317 13.97 -32.81 10.69
C GLY A 317 14.89 -33.66 9.82
N LEU A 318 15.54 -33.06 8.83
CA LEU A 318 16.57 -33.70 8.00
C LEU A 318 17.77 -34.13 8.85
N PHE A 319 18.32 -33.25 9.68
CA PHE A 319 19.45 -33.56 10.57
C PHE A 319 19.19 -34.78 11.46
N GLY A 320 18.01 -34.86 12.09
CA GLY A 320 17.64 -36.00 12.92
C GLY A 320 17.42 -37.31 12.14
N ARG A 321 17.01 -37.25 10.86
CA ARG A 321 16.97 -38.43 9.97
C ARG A 321 18.38 -38.84 9.57
N SER A 322 19.22 -37.90 9.16
CA SER A 322 20.62 -38.13 8.79
C SER A 322 21.42 -38.81 9.91
N CYS A 323 21.28 -38.37 11.17
CA CYS A 323 21.92 -39.05 12.31
C CYS A 323 21.50 -40.52 12.42
N ARG A 324 20.20 -40.83 12.30
CA ARG A 324 19.68 -42.22 12.36
C ARG A 324 20.16 -43.08 11.20
N ILE A 325 20.21 -42.53 9.99
CA ILE A 325 20.72 -43.22 8.80
C ILE A 325 22.20 -43.59 8.99
N LEU A 326 23.00 -42.64 9.48
CA LEU A 326 24.43 -42.85 9.72
C LEU A 326 24.72 -43.80 10.90
N GLU A 327 23.86 -43.81 11.93
CA GLU A 327 23.91 -44.78 13.05
C GLU A 327 23.55 -46.20 12.62
N SER A 328 22.49 -46.35 11.83
CA SER A 328 21.96 -47.66 11.37
C SER A 328 22.64 -48.20 10.11
N GLN A 329 23.46 -47.40 9.44
CA GLN A 329 24.06 -47.70 8.14
C GLN A 329 23.02 -48.07 7.07
N ASN A 330 21.84 -47.42 7.11
CA ASN A 330 20.77 -47.68 6.16
C ASN A 330 21.08 -47.11 4.77
N GLN A 331 21.55 -47.96 3.86
CA GLN A 331 21.96 -47.55 2.51
C GLN A 331 20.79 -47.21 1.57
N GLU A 332 19.56 -47.61 1.90
CA GLU A 332 18.38 -47.33 1.06
C GLU A 332 17.92 -45.87 1.18
N GLU A 333 17.97 -45.27 2.37
CA GLU A 333 17.51 -43.89 2.62
C GLU A 333 18.61 -42.82 2.47
N LEU A 334 19.88 -43.24 2.39
CA LEU A 334 21.03 -42.36 2.24
C LEU A 334 21.00 -41.46 0.98
N PRO A 335 20.65 -41.94 -0.23
CA PRO A 335 20.59 -41.09 -1.42
C PRO A 335 19.54 -39.99 -1.28
N ASP A 336 18.35 -40.31 -0.78
CA ASP A 336 17.25 -39.35 -0.58
C ASP A 336 17.66 -38.25 0.41
N ALA A 337 18.33 -38.60 1.51
CA ALA A 337 18.84 -37.64 2.47
C ALA A 337 19.93 -36.71 1.89
N ARG A 338 20.76 -37.21 0.96
CA ARG A 338 21.76 -36.39 0.26
C ARG A 338 21.10 -35.37 -0.67
N GLU A 339 20.09 -35.79 -1.43
CA GLU A 339 19.34 -34.92 -2.34
C GLU A 339 18.57 -33.84 -1.57
N GLU A 340 17.93 -34.21 -0.47
CA GLU A 340 17.22 -33.26 0.40
C GLU A 340 18.20 -32.25 1.04
N ALA A 341 19.37 -32.71 1.50
CA ALA A 341 20.42 -31.83 2.02
C ALA A 341 20.96 -30.86 0.97
N ALA A 342 21.16 -31.33 -0.27
CA ALA A 342 21.56 -30.48 -1.39
C ALA A 342 20.50 -29.42 -1.69
N SER A 343 19.22 -29.80 -1.70
CA SER A 343 18.09 -28.88 -1.95
C SER A 343 17.97 -27.79 -0.88
N VAL A 344 18.16 -28.15 0.41
CA VAL A 344 18.17 -27.18 1.52
C VAL A 344 19.32 -26.19 1.39
N VAL A 345 20.53 -26.67 1.03
CA VAL A 345 21.69 -25.79 0.80
C VAL A 345 21.41 -24.81 -0.34
N GLU A 346 20.91 -25.30 -1.48
CA GLU A 346 20.60 -24.46 -2.64
C GLU A 346 19.57 -23.37 -2.29
N LEU A 347 18.51 -23.72 -1.57
CA LEU A 347 17.49 -22.77 -1.12
C LEU A 347 18.10 -21.70 -0.20
N LEU A 348 18.95 -22.09 0.75
CA LEU A 348 19.61 -21.17 1.68
C LEU A 348 20.62 -20.25 0.97
N GLU A 349 21.35 -20.74 -0.04
CA GLU A 349 22.24 -19.92 -0.88
C GLU A 349 21.46 -18.84 -1.64
N MET A 350 20.34 -19.22 -2.29
CA MET A 350 19.47 -18.26 -2.98
C MET A 350 18.94 -17.19 -2.01
N ARG A 351 18.51 -17.60 -0.81
CA ARG A 351 17.99 -16.68 0.22
C ARG A 351 19.08 -15.75 0.75
N GLN A 352 20.28 -16.26 1.00
CA GLN A 352 21.43 -15.46 1.43
C GLN A 352 21.76 -14.37 0.40
N ALA A 353 21.81 -14.75 -0.89
CA ALA A 353 22.08 -13.82 -1.98
C ALA A 353 21.01 -12.72 -2.09
N SER A 354 19.73 -13.09 -1.94
CA SER A 354 18.61 -12.14 -1.93
C SER A 354 18.69 -11.14 -0.76
N LEU A 355 18.94 -11.64 0.46
CA LEU A 355 19.09 -10.79 1.65
C LEU A 355 20.32 -9.87 1.57
N ALA A 356 21.44 -10.37 1.04
CA ALA A 356 22.63 -9.56 0.82
C ALA A 356 22.36 -8.43 -0.17
N THR A 357 21.73 -8.73 -1.31
CA THR A 357 21.33 -7.73 -2.31
C THR A 357 20.40 -6.68 -1.71
N THR A 358 19.43 -7.11 -0.89
CA THR A 358 18.49 -6.23 -0.21
C THR A 358 19.19 -5.28 0.77
N LEU A 359 20.08 -5.80 1.62
CA LEU A 359 20.77 -5.00 2.64
C LEU A 359 21.84 -4.08 2.03
N ASP A 360 22.66 -4.59 1.12
CA ASP A 360 23.74 -3.84 0.49
C ASP A 360 23.17 -2.73 -0.43
N GLY A 361 22.05 -3.01 -1.10
CA GLY A 361 21.29 -2.06 -1.90
C GLY A 361 20.37 -1.12 -1.12
N GLN A 362 20.33 -1.22 0.21
CA GLN A 362 19.44 -0.45 1.09
C GLN A 362 17.96 -0.53 0.67
N PHE A 363 17.48 -1.75 0.39
CA PHE A 363 16.12 -2.09 -0.04
C PHE A 363 15.75 -1.46 -1.41
N PRO A 364 16.38 -1.92 -2.51
CA PRO A 364 16.17 -1.33 -3.83
C PRO A 364 14.71 -1.44 -4.29
N GLU A 365 14.02 -2.53 -3.98
CA GLU A 365 12.61 -2.74 -4.33
C GLU A 365 11.68 -1.72 -3.66
N LEU A 366 11.95 -1.41 -2.39
CA LEU A 366 11.23 -0.37 -1.65
C LEU A 366 11.57 1.03 -2.19
N ARG A 367 12.83 1.30 -2.52
CA ARG A 367 13.29 2.61 -3.06
C ARG A 367 12.78 2.91 -4.45
N ASN A 368 12.62 1.87 -5.27
CA ASN A 368 12.17 2.01 -6.64
C ASN A 368 10.64 2.17 -6.74
N SER A 369 9.90 1.87 -5.67
CA SER A 369 8.44 2.11 -5.62
C SER A 369 8.14 3.60 -5.70
N ILE A 370 7.34 4.01 -6.69
CA ILE A 370 6.97 5.42 -6.86
C ILE A 370 5.93 5.88 -5.83
N TRP A 371 5.28 4.95 -5.16
CA TRP A 371 4.12 5.19 -4.29
C TRP A 371 4.49 5.52 -2.85
N GLN A 372 5.73 5.28 -2.46
CA GLN A 372 6.26 5.68 -1.17
C GLN A 372 6.99 7.04 -1.30
N SER A 373 6.82 7.91 -0.30
CA SER A 373 7.63 9.13 -0.19
C SER A 373 9.02 8.80 0.33
N GLU A 374 10.00 9.67 0.08
CA GLU A 374 11.39 9.43 0.52
C GLU A 374 11.46 9.26 2.05
N ALA A 375 10.71 10.07 2.78
CA ALA A 375 10.60 9.96 4.24
C ALA A 375 10.00 8.60 4.68
N SER A 376 8.98 8.10 3.97
CA SER A 376 8.38 6.79 4.25
C SER A 376 9.38 5.66 4.00
N VAL A 377 10.11 5.73 2.88
CA VAL A 377 11.15 4.75 2.53
C VAL A 377 12.25 4.74 3.59
N GLN A 378 12.79 5.91 3.97
CA GLN A 378 13.84 6.00 4.99
C GLN A 378 13.38 5.40 6.34
N ALA A 379 12.15 5.72 6.78
CA ALA A 379 11.61 5.17 8.01
C ALA A 379 11.44 3.65 7.96
N ALA A 380 10.96 3.10 6.84
CA ALA A 380 10.81 1.65 6.64
C ALA A 380 12.18 0.94 6.60
N VAL A 381 13.17 1.50 5.88
CA VAL A 381 14.55 0.97 5.85
C VAL A 381 15.14 0.94 7.26
N GLN A 382 14.99 2.02 8.03
CA GLN A 382 15.47 2.09 9.41
C GLN A 382 14.82 1.03 10.31
N ALA A 383 13.53 0.76 10.12
CA ALA A 383 12.80 -0.25 10.89
C ALA A 383 13.19 -1.69 10.51
N LEU A 384 13.39 -1.98 9.22
CA LEU A 384 13.67 -3.33 8.72
C LEU A 384 15.13 -3.76 8.89
N THR A 385 16.08 -2.82 8.79
CA THR A 385 17.52 -3.12 8.75
C THR A 385 18.00 -4.00 9.92
N PRO A 386 17.63 -3.74 11.19
CA PRO A 386 18.12 -4.54 12.32
C PRO A 386 17.70 -6.01 12.22
N GLN A 387 16.42 -6.27 11.97
CA GLN A 387 15.88 -7.63 11.91
C GLN A 387 16.34 -8.36 10.65
N MET A 388 16.44 -7.68 9.51
CA MET A 388 16.97 -8.26 8.28
C MET A 388 18.45 -8.63 8.40
N THR A 389 19.24 -7.84 9.15
CA THR A 389 20.64 -8.16 9.46
C THR A 389 20.73 -9.41 10.35
N GLU A 390 19.84 -9.55 11.32
CA GLU A 390 19.74 -10.76 12.14
C GLU A 390 19.36 -11.97 11.28
N ASN A 391 18.37 -11.85 10.39
CA ASN A 391 17.97 -12.91 9.49
C ASN A 391 19.09 -13.33 8.54
N LYS A 392 19.84 -12.37 7.97
CA LYS A 392 21.03 -12.67 7.14
C LYS A 392 22.03 -13.54 7.92
N LYS A 393 22.31 -13.17 9.17
CA LYS A 393 23.21 -13.95 10.03
C LYS A 393 22.65 -15.34 10.34
N ARG A 394 21.34 -15.46 10.60
CA ARG A 394 20.67 -16.76 10.83
C ARG A 394 20.74 -17.65 9.59
N VAL A 395 20.54 -17.10 8.39
CA VAL A 395 20.71 -17.81 7.12
C VAL A 395 22.15 -18.26 6.93
N GLU A 396 23.14 -17.40 7.19
CA GLU A 396 24.57 -17.73 7.12
C GLU A 396 24.95 -18.89 8.05
N ASP A 397 24.49 -18.82 9.31
CA ASP A 397 24.72 -19.87 10.29
C ASP A 397 24.04 -21.18 9.84
N LEU A 398 22.77 -21.14 9.43
CA LEU A 398 22.02 -22.32 9.00
C LEU A 398 22.59 -22.95 7.72
N LEU A 399 23.01 -22.12 6.76
CA LEU A 399 23.65 -22.56 5.52
C LEU A 399 24.95 -23.29 5.81
N ARG A 400 25.77 -22.76 6.73
CA ARG A 400 27.01 -23.42 7.16
C ARG A 400 26.71 -24.79 7.78
N GLU A 401 25.69 -24.88 8.63
CA GLU A 401 25.27 -26.15 9.24
C GLU A 401 24.78 -27.15 8.17
N ALA A 402 24.01 -26.68 7.19
CA ALA A 402 23.49 -27.50 6.09
C ALA A 402 24.61 -28.02 5.16
N MET A 403 25.59 -27.18 4.83
CA MET A 403 26.76 -27.60 4.06
C MET A 403 27.58 -28.69 4.79
N VAL A 404 27.78 -28.54 6.11
CA VAL A 404 28.49 -29.54 6.92
C VAL A 404 27.72 -30.87 6.91
N LEU A 405 26.39 -30.83 7.05
CA LEU A 405 25.57 -32.04 7.02
C LEU A 405 25.64 -32.73 5.64
N LYS A 406 25.53 -31.96 4.56
CA LYS A 406 25.64 -32.45 3.18
C LYS A 406 26.97 -33.17 2.96
N GLU A 407 28.09 -32.56 3.35
CA GLU A 407 29.42 -33.19 3.20
C GLU A 407 29.58 -34.44 4.08
N ALA A 408 29.04 -34.43 5.30
CA ALA A 408 29.06 -35.60 6.17
C ALA A 408 28.28 -36.79 5.56
N LEU A 409 27.15 -36.53 4.91
CA LEU A 409 26.37 -37.54 4.20
C LEU A 409 27.09 -38.03 2.93
N ASN A 410 27.72 -37.15 2.17
CA ASN A 410 28.48 -37.51 0.96
C ASN A 410 29.66 -38.42 1.27
N HIS A 411 30.31 -38.21 2.41
CA HIS A 411 31.48 -38.98 2.84
C HIS A 411 31.17 -40.07 3.87
N GLU A 412 29.89 -40.37 4.12
CA GLU A 412 29.43 -41.42 5.06
C GLU A 412 30.12 -41.35 6.42
N GLN A 413 30.27 -40.13 6.94
CA GLN A 413 31.01 -39.88 8.17
C GLN A 413 30.23 -40.38 9.39
N SER A 414 30.97 -40.81 10.41
CA SER A 414 30.35 -41.26 11.68
C SER A 414 29.58 -40.14 12.38
N VAL A 415 28.53 -40.50 13.11
CA VAL A 415 27.73 -39.56 13.90
C VAL A 415 28.54 -38.84 14.98
N GLY A 416 29.60 -39.47 15.51
CA GLY A 416 30.53 -38.81 16.43
C GLY A 416 31.29 -37.62 15.82
N LEU A 417 31.42 -37.57 14.49
CA LEU A 417 31.95 -36.40 13.79
C LEU A 417 30.91 -35.27 13.75
N LEU A 418 29.64 -35.59 13.50
CA LEU A 418 28.54 -34.63 13.53
C LEU A 418 28.32 -34.04 14.93
N GLU A 419 28.49 -34.83 16.00
CA GLU A 419 28.46 -34.32 17.38
C GLU A 419 29.53 -33.25 17.62
N LYS A 420 30.73 -33.42 17.06
CA LYS A 420 31.83 -32.47 17.20
C LYS A 420 31.64 -31.21 16.34
N LEU A 421 31.16 -31.38 15.11
CA LEU A 421 31.01 -30.28 14.15
C LEU A 421 29.73 -29.47 14.38
N LEU A 422 28.64 -30.10 14.82
CA LEU A 422 27.32 -29.51 15.03
C LEU A 422 26.75 -29.82 16.43
N PRO A 423 27.46 -29.45 17.52
CA PRO A 423 27.11 -29.87 18.89
C PRO A 423 25.76 -29.34 19.36
N LYS A 424 25.35 -28.14 18.91
CA LYS A 424 24.05 -27.55 19.27
C LYS A 424 22.88 -28.35 18.68
N ARG A 425 22.95 -28.69 17.39
CA ARG A 425 21.93 -29.48 16.68
C ARG A 425 21.88 -30.91 17.19
N TYR A 426 23.05 -31.50 17.48
CA TYR A 426 23.12 -32.83 18.07
C TYR A 426 22.48 -32.89 19.47
N LYS A 427 22.69 -31.86 20.31
CA LYS A 427 22.01 -31.76 21.61
C LYS A 427 20.49 -31.60 21.48
N GLN A 428 20.01 -30.88 20.46
CA GLN A 428 18.57 -30.78 20.16
C GLN A 428 17.99 -32.13 19.72
N TYR A 429 18.69 -32.86 18.86
CA TYR A 429 18.34 -34.23 18.45
C TYR A 429 18.23 -35.17 19.65
N GLN A 430 19.24 -35.20 20.53
CA GLN A 430 19.24 -36.05 21.73
C GLN A 430 18.05 -35.75 22.67
N LYS A 431 17.72 -34.47 22.87
CA LYS A 431 16.55 -34.05 23.65
C LYS A 431 15.23 -34.50 23.03
N GLY A 432 15.12 -34.47 21.69
CA GLY A 432 13.94 -34.94 20.97
C GLY A 432 13.73 -36.46 21.06
N ILE A 433 14.81 -37.23 21.12
CA ILE A 433 14.76 -38.68 21.33
C ILE A 433 14.32 -39.02 22.75
N THR A 434 14.86 -38.33 23.77
CA THR A 434 14.54 -38.57 25.18
C THR A 434 13.12 -38.16 25.58
N ALA A 435 12.42 -37.37 24.76
CA ALA A 435 11.01 -37.02 24.99
C ALA A 435 10.01 -38.03 24.38
N ARG A 436 10.48 -39.00 23.57
CA ARG A 436 9.66 -40.04 22.91
C ARG A 436 9.82 -41.44 23.52
N VAL A 437 10.71 -41.60 24.50
CA VAL A 437 10.91 -42.81 25.32
C VAL A 437 10.32 -42.55 26.70
#